data_AF-G1P1E7-F1
#
_entry.id   AF-G1P1E7-F1
#
_cell.length_a   1.000
_cell.length_b   1.000
_cell.length_c   1.000
_cell.angle_alpha   90.00
_cell.angle_beta   90.00
_cell.angle_gamma   90.00
#
_symmetry.space_group_name_H-M   'P 1'
#
loop_
_entity.id
_entity.type
_entity.pdbx_description
1 polymer ?
#
loop_
_entity_poly.entity_id
_entity_poly.type
_entity_poly.pdbx_seq_one_letter_code
_entity_poly.pdbx_strand_id
1 'polypeptide(L)'
;REIGTIIRSLGCCPNEGELHDLIAEVEEEEPTGYIRFEKFLPVMTNILVEKRYRPIPEEILLQAFEVLDPTKRGYLSKEELIKYMTEEGEPFSQEEMEEMLSAAIGPESNFIHYRDYITMMVIDEN
;
A
#
# COMPACT_ATOMS: atom_id res chain seq x y z
N ARG A 1 -1.75 -8.03 11.88
CA ARG A 1 -0.80 -6.92 11.57
C ARG A 1 0.49 -7.45 10.95
N GLU A 2 1.15 -8.48 11.52
CA GLU A 2 2.46 -8.96 11.04
C GLU A 2 2.44 -9.56 9.62
N ILE A 3 1.43 -10.34 9.25
CA ILE A 3 1.37 -11.00 7.92
C ILE A 3 1.33 -9.98 6.78
N GLY A 4 0.52 -8.92 6.89
CA GLY A 4 0.48 -7.86 5.88
C GLY A 4 1.85 -7.19 5.72
N THR A 5 2.54 -6.90 6.82
CA THR A 5 3.91 -6.35 6.78
C THR A 5 4.89 -7.31 6.11
N ILE A 6 4.80 -8.62 6.39
CA ILE A 6 5.67 -9.64 5.76
C ILE A 6 5.39 -9.73 4.25
N ILE A 7 4.12 -9.76 3.84
CA ILE A 7 3.76 -9.83 2.41
C ILE A 7 4.24 -8.57 1.67
N ARG A 8 4.06 -7.39 2.28
CA ARG A 8 4.53 -6.11 1.72
C ARG A 8 6.05 -6.01 1.65
N SER A 9 6.78 -6.55 2.62
CA SER A 9 8.25 -6.59 2.57
C SER A 9 8.80 -7.56 1.52
N LEU A 10 7.99 -8.53 1.06
CA LEU A 10 8.29 -9.40 -0.09
C LEU A 10 7.94 -8.75 -1.44
N GLY A 11 7.60 -7.46 -1.46
CA GLY A 11 7.31 -6.69 -2.68
C GLY A 11 5.90 -6.91 -3.23
N CYS A 12 5.00 -7.51 -2.45
CA CYS A 12 3.60 -7.70 -2.83
C CYS A 12 2.72 -6.60 -2.22
N CYS A 13 1.75 -6.07 -2.97
CA CYS A 13 0.87 -4.98 -2.55
C CYS A 13 -0.62 -5.39 -2.57
N PRO A 14 -1.05 -6.40 -1.78
CA PRO A 14 -2.47 -6.72 -1.68
C PRO A 14 -3.24 -5.59 -0.99
N ASN A 15 -4.49 -5.38 -1.41
CA ASN A 15 -5.45 -4.56 -0.68
C ASN A 15 -5.92 -5.28 0.60
N GLU A 16 -6.63 -4.60 1.49
CA GLU A 16 -7.02 -5.17 2.80
C GLU A 16 -8.00 -6.35 2.65
N GLY A 17 -8.89 -6.32 1.65
CA GLY A 17 -9.76 -7.46 1.33
C GLY A 17 -8.97 -8.70 0.87
N GLU A 18 -8.03 -8.51 -0.06
CA GLU A 18 -7.14 -9.57 -0.54
C GLU A 18 -6.26 -10.11 0.58
N LEU A 19 -5.74 -9.23 1.45
CA LEU A 19 -4.95 -9.64 2.60
C LEU A 19 -5.77 -10.46 3.59
N HIS A 20 -7.03 -10.08 3.82
CA HIS A 20 -7.95 -10.85 4.64
C HIS A 20 -8.19 -12.26 4.07
N ASP A 21 -8.42 -12.37 2.76
CA ASP A 21 -8.62 -13.66 2.09
C ASP A 21 -7.37 -14.55 2.18
N LEU A 22 -6.18 -13.96 2.02
CA LEU A 22 -4.91 -14.66 2.21
C LEU A 22 -4.73 -15.18 3.64
N ILE A 23 -5.08 -14.36 4.64
CA ILE A 23 -5.01 -14.75 6.05
C ILE A 23 -5.97 -15.92 6.31
N ALA A 24 -7.19 -15.87 5.78
CA ALA A 24 -8.17 -16.94 5.92
C ALA A 24 -7.72 -18.25 5.23
N GLU A 25 -6.96 -18.19 4.13
CA GLU A 25 -6.41 -19.37 3.46
C GLU A 25 -5.33 -20.09 4.30
N VAL A 26 -4.56 -19.35 5.09
CA VAL A 26 -3.45 -19.89 5.92
C VAL A 26 -3.83 -20.12 7.39
N GLU A 27 -4.99 -19.64 7.82
CA GLU A 27 -5.50 -19.85 9.17
C GLU A 27 -5.91 -21.31 9.39
N GLU A 28 -5.83 -21.75 10.64
CA GLU A 28 -6.28 -23.09 11.03
C GLU A 28 -7.79 -23.12 11.25
N GLU A 29 -8.41 -24.31 11.25
CA GLU A 29 -9.86 -24.46 11.49
C GLU A 29 -10.31 -23.81 12.82
N GLU A 30 -9.42 -23.79 13.80
CA GLU A 30 -9.61 -23.05 15.04
C GLU A 30 -8.72 -21.78 15.05
N PRO A 31 -9.30 -20.57 15.23
CA PRO A 31 -8.54 -19.33 15.29
C PRO A 31 -7.58 -19.34 16.49
N THR A 32 -6.29 -19.56 16.21
CA THR A 32 -5.27 -19.58 17.27
C THR A 32 -4.70 -18.19 17.57
N GLY A 33 -4.98 -17.21 16.70
CA GLY A 33 -4.33 -15.90 16.70
C GLY A 33 -2.92 -15.90 16.10
N TYR A 34 -2.41 -17.06 15.67
CA TYR A 34 -1.11 -17.22 15.02
C TYR A 34 -1.23 -18.03 13.73
N ILE A 35 -0.34 -17.76 12.78
CA ILE A 35 -0.23 -18.52 11.53
C ILE A 35 1.05 -19.34 11.57
N ARG A 36 0.93 -20.64 11.29
CA ARG A 36 2.07 -21.55 11.22
C ARG A 36 2.87 -21.31 9.94
N PHE A 37 4.19 -21.28 10.05
CA PHE A 37 5.07 -21.04 8.91
C PHE A 37 4.89 -22.10 7.81
N GLU A 38 4.62 -23.34 8.19
CA GLU A 38 4.39 -24.47 7.28
C GLU A 38 3.11 -24.31 6.43
N LYS A 39 2.15 -23.49 6.89
CA LYS A 39 0.94 -23.12 6.14
C LYS A 39 1.17 -21.87 5.30
N PHE A 40 1.87 -20.89 5.86
CA PHE A 40 2.17 -19.63 5.17
C PHE A 40 3.10 -19.83 3.97
N LEU A 41 4.18 -20.60 4.13
CA LEU A 41 5.24 -20.71 3.12
C LEU A 41 4.74 -21.22 1.75
N PRO A 42 3.92 -22.29 1.65
CA PRO A 42 3.40 -22.74 0.36
C PRO A 42 2.53 -21.69 -0.34
N VAL A 43 1.63 -21.02 0.40
CA VAL A 43 0.76 -19.98 -0.15
C VAL A 43 1.58 -18.79 -0.65
N MET A 44 2.51 -18.30 0.17
CA MET A 44 3.39 -17.19 -0.22
C MET A 44 4.30 -17.55 -1.40
N THR A 45 4.81 -18.79 -1.44
CA THR A 45 5.62 -19.27 -2.58
C THR A 45 4.83 -19.23 -3.88
N ASN A 46 3.57 -19.68 -3.87
CA ASN A 46 2.72 -19.62 -5.05
C ASN A 46 2.44 -18.17 -5.47
N ILE A 47 2.15 -17.28 -4.53
CA ILE A 47 1.96 -15.85 -4.81
C ILE A 47 3.17 -15.24 -5.53
N LEU A 48 4.38 -15.54 -5.06
CA LEU A 48 5.61 -15.03 -5.66
C LEU A 48 5.88 -15.63 -7.04
N VAL A 49 5.67 -16.94 -7.21
CA VAL A 49 5.87 -17.64 -8.50
C VAL A 49 4.89 -17.17 -9.56
N GLU A 50 3.61 -17.03 -9.19
CA GLU A 50 2.56 -16.51 -10.07
C GLU A 50 2.64 -14.99 -10.23
N LYS A 51 3.50 -14.34 -9.44
CA LYS A 51 3.70 -12.90 -9.39
C LYS A 51 2.37 -12.15 -9.21
N ARG A 52 1.57 -12.61 -8.25
CA ARG A 52 0.33 -11.97 -7.79
C ARG A 52 0.65 -10.73 -6.96
N TYR A 53 -0.29 -9.80 -6.87
CA TYR A 53 -0.17 -8.58 -6.07
C TYR A 53 1.07 -7.73 -6.38
N ARG A 54 1.45 -7.61 -7.66
CA ARG A 54 2.60 -6.76 -8.02
C ARG A 54 2.32 -5.31 -7.68
N PRO A 55 3.37 -4.51 -7.43
CA PRO A 55 3.24 -3.07 -7.33
C PRO A 55 2.57 -2.49 -8.59
N ILE A 56 1.80 -1.43 -8.39
CA ILE A 56 1.20 -0.68 -9.49
C ILE A 56 2.32 0.05 -10.26
N PRO A 57 2.34 -0.01 -11.61
CA PRO A 57 3.34 0.70 -12.39
C PRO A 57 3.34 2.21 -12.13
N GLU A 58 4.51 2.83 -12.15
CA GLU A 58 4.71 4.28 -11.95
C GLU A 58 3.76 5.11 -12.83
N GLU A 59 3.62 4.75 -14.10
CA GLU A 59 2.76 5.46 -15.06
C GLU A 59 1.29 5.49 -14.62
N ILE A 60 0.81 4.41 -14.01
CA ILE A 60 -0.58 4.29 -13.54
C ILE A 60 -0.75 5.07 -12.24
N LEU A 61 0.24 5.04 -11.34
CA LEU A 61 0.24 5.87 -10.14
C LEU A 61 0.19 7.36 -10.51
N LEU A 62 1.01 7.77 -11.48
CA LEU A 62 1.02 9.16 -11.96
C LEU A 62 -0.35 9.58 -12.50
N GLN A 63 -0.97 8.74 -13.33
CA GLN A 63 -2.31 9.00 -13.85
C GLN A 63 -3.35 9.13 -12.73
N ALA A 64 -3.28 8.29 -11.69
CA ALA A 64 -4.17 8.38 -10.54
C ALA A 64 -4.02 9.71 -9.80
N PHE A 65 -2.80 10.18 -9.54
CA PHE A 65 -2.57 11.50 -8.93
C PHE A 65 -3.01 12.66 -9.82
N GLU A 66 -2.82 12.57 -11.14
CA GLU A 66 -3.28 13.60 -12.07
C GLU A 66 -4.81 13.73 -12.11
N VAL A 67 -5.56 12.66 -11.81
CA VAL A 67 -7.02 12.74 -11.62
C VAL A 67 -7.39 13.54 -10.37
N LEU A 68 -6.58 13.46 -9.31
CA LEU A 68 -6.78 14.21 -8.06
C LEU A 68 -6.36 15.69 -8.17
N ASP A 69 -5.53 16.04 -9.16
CA ASP A 69 -5.08 17.40 -9.48
C ASP A 69 -5.64 17.88 -10.84
N PRO A 70 -6.95 18.21 -10.92
CA PRO A 70 -7.60 18.58 -12.19
C PRO A 70 -6.98 19.83 -12.83
N THR A 71 -6.29 20.64 -12.04
CA THR A 71 -5.61 21.86 -12.48
C THR A 71 -4.17 21.64 -12.95
N LYS A 72 -3.65 20.40 -12.85
CA LYS A 72 -2.30 20.01 -13.27
C LYS A 72 -1.18 20.86 -12.67
N ARG A 73 -1.30 21.18 -11.38
CA ARG A 73 -0.28 21.88 -10.58
C ARG A 73 0.99 21.06 -10.39
N GLY A 74 0.90 19.73 -10.42
CA GLY A 74 2.03 18.84 -10.12
C GLY A 74 2.17 18.50 -8.64
N TYR A 75 1.18 18.86 -7.81
CA TYR A 75 1.17 18.58 -6.38
C TYR A 75 -0.27 18.50 -5.83
N LEU A 76 -0.41 17.88 -4.66
CA LEU A 76 -1.60 17.95 -3.81
C LEU A 76 -1.27 18.67 -2.50
N SER A 77 -2.22 19.40 -1.93
CA SER A 77 -2.08 19.87 -0.55
C SER A 77 -2.26 18.72 0.43
N LYS A 78 -1.70 18.90 1.64
CA LYS A 78 -1.90 17.97 2.76
C LYS A 78 -3.38 17.68 3.01
N GLU A 79 -4.22 18.70 2.99
CA GLU A 79 -5.66 18.59 3.22
C GLU A 79 -6.36 17.81 2.11
N GLU A 80 -5.97 18.04 0.84
CA GLU A 80 -6.49 17.29 -0.30
C GLU A 80 -6.14 15.81 -0.18
N LEU A 81 -4.89 15.49 0.17
CA LEU A 81 -4.46 14.10 0.33
C LEU A 81 -5.19 13.41 1.50
N ILE A 82 -5.28 14.06 2.67
CA ILE A 82 -6.01 13.52 3.83
C ILE A 82 -7.45 13.21 3.44
N LYS A 83 -8.12 14.14 2.76
CA LYS A 83 -9.50 13.94 2.33
C LYS A 83 -9.63 12.68 1.47
N TYR A 84 -8.86 12.56 0.40
CA TYR A 84 -8.97 11.42 -0.51
C TYR A 84 -8.61 10.09 0.18
N MET A 85 -7.56 10.04 0.99
CA MET A 85 -7.10 8.80 1.62
C MET A 85 -7.98 8.34 2.78
N THR A 86 -8.80 9.22 3.37
CA THR A 86 -9.69 8.89 4.50
C THR A 86 -11.16 8.79 4.13
N GLU A 87 -11.56 9.18 2.92
CA GLU A 87 -12.96 9.16 2.47
C GLU A 87 -13.23 8.16 1.34
N GLU A 88 -12.22 7.80 0.53
CA GLU A 88 -12.39 6.98 -0.68
C GLU A 88 -11.69 5.62 -0.57
N GLY A 89 -12.21 4.61 -1.29
CA GLY A 89 -11.56 3.30 -1.42
C GLY A 89 -11.50 2.52 -0.11
N GLU A 90 -10.29 2.14 0.32
CA GLU A 90 -10.00 1.55 1.63
C GLU A 90 -9.45 2.68 2.54
N PRO A 91 -10.30 3.29 3.38
CA PRO A 91 -9.91 4.49 4.11
C PRO A 91 -8.79 4.22 5.10
N PHE A 92 -7.80 5.11 5.09
CA PHE A 92 -6.68 5.04 6.02
C PHE A 92 -7.15 5.36 7.43
N SER A 93 -6.62 4.63 8.40
CA SER A 93 -6.66 5.04 9.80
C SER A 93 -5.83 6.31 10.02
N GLN A 94 -6.06 6.97 11.16
CA GLN A 94 -5.29 8.16 11.55
C GLN A 94 -3.78 7.86 11.64
N GLU A 95 -3.41 6.67 12.14
CA GLU A 95 -2.01 6.22 12.25
C GLU A 95 -1.38 6.06 10.86
N GLU A 96 -2.06 5.36 9.94
CA GLU A 96 -1.59 5.16 8.55
C GLU A 96 -1.48 6.48 7.79
N MET A 97 -2.41 7.41 8.01
CA MET A 97 -2.37 8.74 7.40
C MET A 97 -1.17 9.54 7.92
N GLU A 98 -0.90 9.50 9.23
CA GLU A 98 0.27 10.16 9.84
C GLU A 98 1.59 9.60 9.30
N GLU A 99 1.70 8.26 9.20
CA GLU A 99 2.85 7.60 8.60
C GLU A 99 3.05 8.04 7.14
N MET A 100 1.99 8.01 6.32
CA MET A 100 2.05 8.43 4.93
C MET A 100 2.50 9.89 4.78
N LEU A 101 1.94 10.80 5.58
CA LEU A 101 2.31 12.22 5.54
C LEU A 101 3.76 12.45 5.95
N SER A 102 4.25 11.72 6.95
CA SER A 102 5.64 11.82 7.39
C SER A 102 6.64 11.41 6.31
N ALA A 103 6.25 10.48 5.44
CA ALA A 103 7.05 10.06 4.29
C ALA A 103 6.88 10.99 3.07
N ALA A 104 5.68 11.51 2.84
CA ALA A 104 5.33 12.27 1.63
C ALA A 104 5.64 13.77 1.71
N ILE A 105 5.70 14.34 2.92
CA ILE A 105 5.80 15.79 3.13
C ILE A 105 7.12 16.14 3.85
N GLY A 106 7.93 16.99 3.22
CA GLY A 106 9.12 17.55 3.86
C GLY A 106 8.77 18.50 5.03
N PRO A 107 9.66 18.70 6.02
CA PRO A 107 9.35 19.40 7.28
C PRO A 107 8.76 20.82 7.14
N GLU A 108 9.06 21.50 6.02
CA GLU A 108 8.62 22.88 5.75
C GLU A 108 7.61 22.97 4.61
N SER A 109 7.17 21.84 4.06
CA SER A 109 6.18 21.80 2.98
C SER A 109 4.80 21.45 3.53
N ASN A 110 3.75 21.95 2.88
CA ASN A 110 2.38 21.45 3.04
C ASN A 110 1.85 20.81 1.75
N PHE A 111 2.75 20.57 0.80
CA PHE A 111 2.44 20.04 -0.51
C PHE A 111 3.17 18.73 -0.75
N ILE A 112 2.46 17.77 -1.34
CA ILE A 112 2.98 16.52 -1.82
C ILE A 112 3.23 16.68 -3.32
N HIS A 113 4.50 16.77 -3.71
CA HIS A 113 4.91 16.68 -5.10
C HIS A 113 4.84 15.22 -5.54
N TYR A 114 3.71 14.81 -6.12
CA TYR A 114 3.40 13.40 -6.29
C TYR A 114 4.37 12.65 -7.20
N ARG A 115 5.05 13.31 -8.15
CA ARG A 115 6.11 12.65 -8.94
C ARG A 115 7.25 12.18 -8.05
N ASP A 116 7.75 13.07 -7.19
CA ASP A 116 8.82 12.73 -6.25
C ASP A 116 8.35 11.66 -5.26
N TYR A 117 7.11 11.79 -4.77
CA TYR A 117 6.53 10.80 -3.86
C TYR A 117 6.38 9.42 -4.50
N ILE A 118 5.92 9.34 -5.76
CA ILE A 118 5.80 8.06 -6.49
C ILE A 118 7.16 7.38 -6.62
N THR A 119 8.25 8.13 -6.89
CA THR A 119 9.60 7.52 -6.93
C THR A 119 10.03 6.88 -5.61
N MET A 120 9.44 7.30 -4.49
CA MET A 120 9.65 6.65 -3.18
C MET A 120 8.75 5.44 -2.96
N MET A 121 7.62 5.34 -3.67
CA MET A 121 6.67 4.22 -3.57
C MET A 121 7.08 3.02 -4.42
N VAL A 122 7.78 3.26 -5.53
CA VAL A 122 8.24 2.20 -6.42
C VAL A 122 9.46 1.51 -5.80
N ILE A 123 9.37 0.19 -5.65
CA ILE A 123 10.50 -0.64 -5.22
C ILE A 123 11.39 -0.87 -6.45
N ASP A 124 12.68 -0.53 -6.36
CA ASP A 124 13.66 -0.85 -7.40
C ASP A 124 13.64 -2.36 -7.68
N GLU A 125 13.31 -2.74 -8.93
CA GLU A 125 13.51 -4.10 -9.42
C GLU A 125 15.03 -4.33 -9.60
N ASN A 126 15.73 -4.68 -8.52
CA ASN A 126 17.10 -5.22 -8.60
C ASN A 126 17.11 -6.71 -8.97
#